data_AF-A0A3M7S837-F1
#
_entry.id   AF-A0A3M7S837-F1
#
_cell.length_a   1.000
_cell.length_b   1.000
_cell.length_c   1.000
_cell.angle_alpha   90.00
_cell.angle_beta   90.00
_cell.angle_gamma   90.00
#
_symmetry.space_group_name_H-M   'P 1'
#
loop_
_entity.id
_entity.type
_entity.pdbx_description
1 polymer ?
#
loop_
_entity_poly.entity_id
_entity_poly.type
_entity_poly.pdbx_seq_one_letter_code
_entity_poly.pdbx_strand_id
1 'polypeptide(L)'
;MNTSSHYEFLVQKKADIEDQLNEYNEILIREKNIGMTEELVDKEGYPRSDIDIYKVRLARQQINRLKNDYNSLLVEIEKELINIHSKFNEEDRPGEFVEKTIPLSNEQIIEHRPFAKITQVDPKSPSSEAGLETDDEIIQLGPFTHLNTQKSLAEIGDHVRKSENKIILVKIQRNDNGNESMAANGKKKIIVKLVPKKWSGHGLLGCKIVPID
;
A
#
# COMPACT_ATOMS: atom_id res chain seq x y z
N MET A 1 17.39 -27.22 -2.96
CA MET A 1 17.73 -26.36 -1.81
C MET A 1 16.41 -25.86 -1.22
N ASN A 2 16.19 -26.07 0.08
CA ASN A 2 14.93 -25.71 0.76
C ASN A 2 14.64 -24.21 0.60
N THR A 3 13.58 -23.84 -0.13
CA THR A 3 13.14 -22.45 -0.31
C THR A 3 12.94 -21.73 1.02
N SER A 4 12.46 -22.46 2.04
CA SER A 4 12.32 -21.96 3.41
C SER A 4 13.63 -21.46 4.02
N SER A 5 14.76 -22.11 3.73
CA SER A 5 16.07 -21.72 4.26
C SER A 5 16.64 -20.49 3.56
N HIS A 6 16.35 -20.32 2.26
CA HIS A 6 16.80 -19.14 1.51
C HIS A 6 16.00 -17.89 1.92
N TYR A 7 14.70 -18.01 2.13
CA TYR A 7 13.86 -16.93 2.66
C TYR A 7 14.34 -16.46 4.03
N GLU A 8 14.63 -17.39 4.94
CA GLU A 8 15.13 -17.06 6.28
C GLU A 8 16.48 -16.32 6.24
N PHE A 9 17.36 -16.71 5.31
CA PHE A 9 18.61 -15.99 5.06
C PHE A 9 18.37 -14.54 4.57
N LEU A 10 17.41 -14.34 3.65
CA LEU A 10 17.07 -13.00 3.16
C LEU A 10 16.48 -12.12 4.27
N VAL A 11 15.64 -12.69 5.14
CA VAL A 11 15.09 -11.99 6.31
C VAL A 11 16.18 -11.61 7.31
N GLN A 12 17.16 -12.50 7.54
CA GLN A 12 18.30 -12.16 8.40
C GLN A 12 19.12 -11.00 7.80
N LYS A 13 19.43 -11.09 6.51
CA LYS A 13 20.17 -10.03 5.80
C LYS A 13 19.41 -8.70 5.79
N LYS A 14 18.07 -8.73 5.78
CA LYS A 14 17.23 -7.54 5.98
C LYS A 14 17.50 -6.89 7.34
N ALA A 15 17.46 -7.69 8.41
CA ALA A 15 17.70 -7.20 9.77
C ALA A 15 19.11 -6.60 9.91
N ASP A 16 20.14 -7.26 9.34
CA ASP A 16 21.52 -6.75 9.37
C ASP A 16 21.65 -5.38 8.67
N ILE A 17 20.92 -5.15 7.58
CA ILE A 17 20.88 -3.85 6.88
C ILE A 17 20.13 -2.80 7.70
N GLU A 18 19.04 -3.18 8.36
CA GLU A 18 18.28 -2.27 9.25
C GLU A 18 19.13 -1.82 10.45
N ASP A 19 19.92 -2.73 11.02
CA ASP A 19 20.86 -2.41 12.10
C ASP A 19 21.96 -1.45 11.63
N GLN A 20 22.56 -1.69 10.46
CA GLN A 20 23.54 -0.78 9.88
C GLN A 20 22.94 0.59 9.55
N LEU A 21 21.70 0.64 9.04
CA LEU A 21 20.99 1.90 8.80
C LEU A 21 20.79 2.67 10.11
N ASN A 22 20.42 1.99 11.19
CA ASN A 22 20.26 2.62 12.51
C ASN A 22 21.58 3.19 13.01
N GLU A 23 22.70 2.46 12.88
CA GLU A 23 24.03 2.94 13.26
C GLU A 23 24.40 4.25 12.54
N TYR A 24 24.21 4.34 11.22
CA TYR A 24 24.51 5.56 10.48
C TYR A 24 23.52 6.69 10.77
N ASN A 25 22.24 6.38 11.04
CA ASN A 25 21.26 7.38 11.47
C ASN A 25 21.62 7.95 12.85
N GLU A 26 22.12 7.13 13.78
CA GLU A 26 22.62 7.63 15.06
C GLU A 26 23.78 8.61 14.90
N ILE A 27 24.68 8.38 13.94
CA ILE A 27 25.76 9.34 13.64
C ILE A 27 25.17 10.69 13.21
N LEU A 28 24.13 10.70 12.38
CA LEU A 28 23.44 11.92 11.98
C LEU A 28 22.71 12.61 13.15
N ILE A 29 22.11 11.83 14.05
CA ILE A 29 21.45 12.35 15.27
C ILE A 29 22.47 13.01 16.19
N ARG A 30 23.64 12.38 16.40
CA ARG A 30 24.73 12.92 17.23
C ARG A 30 25.29 14.22 16.67
N GLU A 31 25.41 14.32 15.34
CA GLU A 31 25.83 15.53 14.64
C GLU A 31 24.66 16.52 14.46
N LYS A 32 24.09 16.97 15.59
CA LYS A 32 23.00 17.97 15.67
C LYS A 32 21.69 17.60 14.94
N ASN A 33 21.40 16.31 14.82
CA ASN A 33 20.16 15.83 14.18
C ASN A 33 19.99 16.32 12.74
N ILE A 34 21.09 16.31 11.99
CA ILE A 34 21.09 16.74 10.60
C ILE A 34 20.40 15.69 9.75
N GLY A 35 19.32 16.11 9.07
CA GLY A 35 18.59 15.23 8.16
C GLY A 35 19.43 14.78 6.96
N MET A 36 18.88 13.91 6.11
CA MET A 36 19.56 13.46 4.88
C MET A 36 19.68 14.55 3.79
N THR A 37 18.85 15.58 3.84
CA THR A 37 18.67 16.58 2.78
C THR A 37 19.15 17.98 3.14
N GLU A 38 19.51 18.22 4.40
CA GLU A 38 19.88 19.56 4.87
C GLU A 38 21.22 20.04 4.31
N GLU A 39 21.37 21.35 4.18
CA GLU A 39 22.56 21.99 3.66
C GLU A 39 23.74 21.90 4.65
N LEU A 40 24.90 21.50 4.13
CA LEU A 40 26.16 21.38 4.89
C LEU A 40 26.99 22.67 4.88
N VAL A 41 26.45 23.71 4.28
CA VAL A 41 27.06 25.04 4.18
C VAL A 41 26.25 26.03 5.01
N ASP A 42 26.92 27.09 5.46
CA ASP A 42 26.27 28.22 6.12
C ASP A 42 25.68 29.20 5.09
N LYS A 43 25.13 30.31 5.60
CA LYS A 43 24.51 31.36 4.78
C LYS A 43 25.51 32.12 3.89
N GLU A 44 26.80 32.03 4.21
CA GLU A 44 27.88 32.69 3.47
C GLU A 44 28.52 31.74 2.45
N GLY A 45 28.10 30.47 2.41
CA GLY A 45 28.58 29.45 1.49
C GLY A 45 29.83 28.70 1.98
N TYR A 46 30.21 28.89 3.25
CA TYR A 46 31.34 28.18 3.85
C TYR A 46 30.89 26.87 4.52
N PRO A 47 31.80 25.88 4.64
CA PRO A 47 31.52 24.65 5.36
C PRO A 47 31.15 24.97 6.81
N ARG A 48 29.99 24.48 7.26
CA ARG A 48 29.53 24.64 8.64
C ARG A 48 30.57 24.15 9.65
N SER A 49 31.04 25.05 10.50
CA SER A 49 32.05 24.75 11.52
C SER A 49 31.51 23.99 12.72
N ASP A 50 30.18 23.92 12.85
CA ASP A 50 29.49 23.39 14.02
C ASP A 50 29.20 21.88 13.93
N ILE A 51 29.61 21.24 12.83
CA ILE A 51 29.27 19.87 12.44
C ILE A 51 30.49 19.23 11.80
N ASP A 52 30.71 17.93 12.03
CA ASP A 52 31.69 17.17 11.25
C ASP A 52 31.13 16.79 9.86
N ILE A 53 31.32 17.68 8.89
CA ILE A 53 30.83 17.53 7.51
C ILE A 53 31.30 16.23 6.87
N TYR A 54 32.52 15.79 7.18
CA TYR A 54 33.07 14.57 6.63
C TYR A 54 32.27 13.35 7.09
N LYS A 55 32.02 13.24 8.40
CA LYS A 55 31.19 12.15 8.97
C LYS A 55 29.76 12.20 8.44
N VAL A 56 29.16 13.38 8.36
CA VAL A 56 27.78 13.53 7.84
C VAL A 56 27.70 13.11 6.37
N ARG A 57 28.66 13.52 5.53
CA ARG A 57 28.70 13.07 4.12
C ARG A 57 28.87 11.57 4.01
N LEU A 58 29.77 10.99 4.79
CA LEU A 58 30.01 9.55 4.80
C LEU A 58 28.75 8.80 5.23
N ALA A 59 28.12 9.20 6.35
CA ALA A 59 26.89 8.59 6.84
C ALA A 59 25.75 8.69 5.82
N ARG A 60 25.52 9.86 5.21
CA ARG A 60 24.50 10.02 4.16
C ARG A 60 24.77 9.13 2.95
N GLN A 61 26.03 9.01 2.53
CA GLN A 61 26.40 8.14 1.42
C GLN A 61 26.12 6.66 1.74
N GLN A 62 26.51 6.20 2.93
CA GLN A 62 26.27 4.82 3.35
C GLN A 62 24.78 4.54 3.49
N ILE A 63 24.00 5.44 4.09
CA ILE A 63 22.54 5.30 4.21
C ILE A 63 21.90 5.18 2.82
N ASN A 64 22.29 6.01 1.85
CA ASN A 64 21.73 5.92 0.50
C ASN A 64 22.06 4.59 -0.17
N ARG A 65 23.30 4.09 -0.01
CA ARG A 65 23.70 2.78 -0.51
C ARG A 65 22.87 1.66 0.13
N LEU A 66 22.82 1.63 1.46
CA LEU A 66 22.10 0.62 2.23
C LEU A 66 20.60 0.64 1.92
N LYS A 67 19.99 1.82 1.72
CA LYS A 67 18.59 1.93 1.30
C LYS A 67 18.34 1.32 -0.08
N ASN A 68 19.25 1.52 -1.03
CA ASN A 68 19.13 0.89 -2.35
C ASN A 68 19.28 -0.63 -2.26
N ASP A 69 20.25 -1.11 -1.47
CA ASP A 69 20.46 -2.54 -1.23
C ASP A 69 19.24 -3.16 -0.54
N TYR A 70 18.69 -2.49 0.48
CA TYR A 70 17.45 -2.87 1.16
C TYR A 70 16.27 -2.99 0.19
N ASN A 71 16.07 -1.98 -0.67
CA ASN A 71 15.02 -2.01 -1.68
C ASN A 71 15.19 -3.19 -2.65
N SER A 72 16.42 -3.48 -3.08
CA SER A 72 16.70 -4.64 -3.93
C SER A 72 16.40 -5.96 -3.22
N LEU A 73 16.70 -6.04 -1.93
CA LEU A 73 16.49 -7.23 -1.11
C LEU A 73 15.02 -7.47 -0.83
N LEU A 74 14.21 -6.41 -0.63
CA LEU A 74 12.76 -6.53 -0.54
C LEU A 74 12.15 -7.12 -1.81
N VAL A 75 12.60 -6.69 -2.99
CA VAL A 75 12.15 -7.26 -4.27
C VAL A 75 12.51 -8.75 -4.38
N GLU A 76 13.66 -9.16 -3.83
CA GLU A 76 14.09 -10.56 -3.81
C GLU A 76 13.23 -11.40 -2.84
N ILE A 77 12.98 -10.89 -1.64
CA ILE A 77 12.08 -11.50 -0.64
C ILE A 77 10.68 -11.69 -1.23
N GLU A 78 10.14 -10.67 -1.91
CA GLU A 78 8.82 -10.72 -2.54
C GLU A 78 8.74 -11.87 -3.56
N LYS A 79 9.76 -12.01 -4.42
CA LYS A 79 9.82 -13.09 -5.41
C LYS A 79 9.86 -14.47 -4.75
N GLU A 80 10.65 -14.64 -3.70
CA GLU A 80 10.73 -15.91 -2.97
C GLU A 80 9.41 -16.24 -2.26
N LEU A 81 8.74 -15.24 -1.69
CA LEU A 81 7.40 -15.43 -1.12
C LEU A 81 6.40 -15.89 -2.18
N ILE A 82 6.38 -15.25 -3.35
CA ILE A 82 5.50 -15.67 -4.46
C ILE A 82 5.84 -17.10 -4.89
N ASN A 83 7.12 -17.45 -5.02
CA ASN A 83 7.58 -18.79 -5.38
C ASN A 83 7.10 -19.84 -4.37
N ILE A 84 7.23 -19.55 -3.07
CA ILE A 84 6.74 -20.42 -1.99
C ILE A 84 5.22 -20.62 -2.13
N HIS A 85 4.44 -19.53 -2.22
CA HIS A 85 2.99 -19.61 -2.37
C HIS A 85 2.57 -20.36 -3.66
N SER A 86 3.27 -20.15 -4.78
CA SER A 86 2.98 -20.87 -6.02
C SER A 86 3.23 -22.37 -5.91
N LYS A 87 4.27 -22.79 -5.16
CA LYS A 87 4.56 -24.22 -4.93
C LYS A 87 3.53 -24.88 -4.02
N PHE A 88 3.07 -24.18 -2.98
CA PHE A 88 1.98 -24.65 -2.14
C PHE A 88 0.65 -24.76 -2.90
N ASN A 89 0.41 -23.89 -3.90
CA ASN A 89 -0.78 -23.94 -4.76
C ASN A 89 -0.71 -25.01 -5.87
N GLU A 90 0.45 -25.61 -6.17
CA GLU A 90 0.55 -26.69 -7.16
C GLU A 90 0.19 -28.08 -6.60
N GLU A 91 0.28 -28.28 -5.28
CA GLU A 91 -0.15 -29.53 -4.62
C GLU A 91 -1.68 -29.58 -4.36
N ASP A 92 -2.39 -28.45 -4.54
CA ASP A 92 -3.85 -28.33 -4.53
C ASP A 92 -4.33 -27.51 -5.76
N ARG A 93 -4.52 -28.14 -6.94
CA ARG A 93 -5.18 -27.47 -8.09
C ARG A 93 -6.72 -27.54 -7.96
N PRO A 94 -7.51 -26.60 -8.55
CA PRO A 94 -7.15 -25.42 -9.37
C PRO A 94 -7.81 -24.09 -8.91
N GLY A 95 -7.22 -22.94 -9.25
CA GLY A 95 -7.95 -21.66 -9.27
C GLY A 95 -7.09 -20.41 -9.09
N GLU A 96 -6.44 -19.96 -10.17
CA GLU A 96 -5.61 -18.75 -10.27
C GLU A 96 -6.12 -17.55 -9.44
N PHE A 97 -5.36 -17.24 -8.39
CA PHE A 97 -5.17 -15.89 -7.88
C PHE A 97 -3.74 -15.48 -8.23
N VAL A 98 -3.54 -15.01 -9.46
CA VAL A 98 -2.34 -14.23 -9.76
C VAL A 98 -2.59 -12.83 -9.22
N GLU A 99 -2.35 -12.66 -7.92
CA GLU A 99 -2.10 -11.36 -7.33
C GLU A 99 -0.91 -10.76 -8.05
N LYS A 100 -1.16 -9.85 -9.00
CA LYS A 100 -0.15 -8.87 -9.39
C LYS A 100 0.06 -8.00 -8.16
N THR A 101 1.04 -8.38 -7.35
CA THR A 101 1.57 -7.55 -6.29
C THR A 101 2.03 -6.23 -6.91
N ILE A 102 1.35 -5.17 -6.48
CA ILE A 102 1.71 -3.79 -6.73
C ILE A 102 2.99 -3.58 -5.89
N PRO A 103 4.07 -3.02 -6.44
CA PRO A 103 5.30 -2.81 -5.69
C PRO A 103 5.00 -1.92 -4.48
N LEU A 104 5.26 -2.43 -3.27
CA LEU A 104 5.40 -1.59 -2.07
C LEU A 104 6.71 -0.82 -2.19
N SER A 105 6.70 0.21 -3.03
CA SER A 105 7.68 1.29 -2.99
C SER A 105 7.03 2.52 -2.36
N ASN A 106 7.62 2.93 -1.25
CA ASN A 106 7.41 4.17 -0.51
C ASN A 106 6.08 4.28 0.26
N GLU A 107 6.22 4.39 1.59
CA GLU A 107 5.37 5.27 2.42
C GLU A 107 5.55 6.75 2.01
N GLN A 108 5.40 7.04 0.73
CA GLN A 108 4.73 8.26 0.36
C GLN A 108 3.27 8.00 0.65
N ILE A 109 2.68 8.86 1.46
CA ILE A 109 1.23 9.03 1.56
C ILE A 109 0.77 9.37 0.14
N ILE A 110 0.55 8.36 -0.72
CA ILE A 110 -0.24 8.53 -1.90
C ILE A 110 -1.63 8.70 -1.32
N GLU A 111 -2.05 9.96 -1.18
CA GLU A 111 -3.45 10.29 -1.03
C GLU A 111 -4.17 9.70 -2.24
N HIS A 112 -4.60 8.45 -2.13
CA HIS A 112 -5.44 7.84 -3.12
C HIS A 112 -6.74 8.64 -3.10
N ARG A 113 -6.86 9.54 -4.07
CA ARG A 113 -8.08 10.32 -4.30
C ARG A 113 -9.20 9.33 -4.62
N PRO A 114 -10.41 9.54 -4.09
CA PRO A 114 -11.54 8.75 -4.51
C PRO A 114 -11.76 8.89 -6.02
N PHE A 115 -12.07 7.77 -6.68
CA PHE A 115 -12.30 7.74 -8.14
C PHE A 115 -13.76 7.45 -8.49
N ALA A 116 -14.54 6.97 -7.53
CA ALA A 116 -15.94 6.63 -7.75
C ALA A 116 -16.76 6.87 -6.49
N LYS A 117 -18.06 7.09 -6.66
CA LYS A 117 -19.03 7.32 -5.61
C LYS A 117 -20.15 6.31 -5.71
N ILE A 118 -20.63 5.84 -4.56
CA ILE A 118 -21.81 4.99 -4.46
C ILE A 118 -23.06 5.87 -4.41
N THR A 119 -23.92 5.76 -5.41
CA THR A 119 -25.16 6.56 -5.48
C THR A 119 -26.38 5.81 -4.98
N GLN A 120 -26.31 4.49 -4.92
CA GLN A 120 -27.41 3.63 -4.47
C GLN A 120 -26.85 2.31 -3.95
N VAL A 121 -27.43 1.82 -2.86
CA VAL A 121 -27.20 0.48 -2.33
C VAL A 121 -28.55 -0.17 -2.09
N ASP A 122 -28.77 -1.35 -2.66
CA ASP A 122 -30.02 -2.08 -2.49
C ASP A 122 -30.00 -2.84 -1.15
N PRO A 123 -31.13 -2.91 -0.42
CA PRO A 123 -31.19 -3.60 0.87
C PRO A 123 -31.00 -5.11 0.68
N LYS A 124 -30.31 -5.75 1.64
CA LYS A 124 -29.94 -7.19 1.59
C LYS A 124 -29.07 -7.56 0.37
N SER A 125 -28.47 -6.57 -0.29
CA SER A 125 -27.47 -6.82 -1.32
C SER A 125 -26.12 -7.15 -0.68
N PRO A 126 -25.21 -7.78 -1.46
CA PRO A 126 -23.83 -7.98 -1.02
C PRO A 126 -23.11 -6.69 -0.59
N SER A 127 -23.41 -5.56 -1.24
CA SER A 127 -22.90 -4.24 -0.84
C SER A 127 -23.47 -3.74 0.48
N SER A 128 -24.77 -3.96 0.74
CA SER A 128 -25.40 -3.63 2.02
C SER A 128 -24.87 -4.51 3.15
N GLU A 129 -24.71 -5.82 2.93
CA GLU A 129 -24.11 -6.75 3.90
C GLU A 129 -22.65 -6.40 4.23
N ALA A 130 -21.92 -5.88 3.25
CA ALA A 130 -20.57 -5.38 3.44
C ALA A 130 -20.52 -4.07 4.26
N GLY A 131 -21.65 -3.39 4.43
CA GLY A 131 -21.71 -2.10 5.15
C GLY A 131 -21.38 -0.89 4.28
N LEU A 132 -21.50 -1.02 2.96
CA LEU A 132 -21.44 0.13 2.04
C LEU A 132 -22.73 0.94 2.15
N GLU A 133 -22.60 2.26 2.11
CA GLU A 133 -23.69 3.22 2.21
C GLU A 133 -23.73 4.13 0.99
N THR A 134 -24.87 4.79 0.82
CA THR A 134 -25.00 5.86 -0.18
C THR A 134 -24.07 7.01 0.19
N ASP A 135 -23.50 7.66 -0.82
CA ASP A 135 -22.50 8.72 -0.69
C ASP A 135 -21.09 8.29 -0.28
N ASP A 136 -20.82 6.99 -0.13
CA ASP A 136 -19.47 6.49 0.06
C ASP A 136 -18.59 6.77 -1.17
N GLU A 137 -17.43 7.34 -0.93
CA GLU A 137 -16.41 7.61 -1.95
C GLU A 137 -15.38 6.48 -1.96
N ILE A 138 -15.25 5.76 -3.07
CA ILE A 138 -14.35 4.62 -3.22
C ILE A 138 -12.94 5.12 -3.55
N ILE A 139 -12.01 4.78 -2.66
CA ILE A 139 -10.57 5.01 -2.81
C ILE A 139 -9.92 3.85 -3.56
N GLN A 140 -10.28 2.62 -3.17
CA GLN A 140 -9.72 1.39 -3.72
C GLN A 140 -10.78 0.28 -3.73
N LEU A 141 -10.87 -0.47 -4.82
CA LEU A 141 -11.72 -1.67 -4.93
C LEU A 141 -10.85 -2.82 -5.43
N GLY A 142 -10.47 -3.73 -4.54
CA GLY A 142 -9.52 -4.80 -4.85
C GLY A 142 -8.21 -4.23 -5.42
N PRO A 143 -7.80 -4.60 -6.64
CA PRO A 143 -6.60 -4.08 -7.30
C PRO A 143 -6.80 -2.70 -7.95
N PHE A 144 -8.02 -2.17 -7.98
CA PHE A 144 -8.36 -0.94 -8.68
C PHE A 144 -8.25 0.28 -7.76
N THR A 145 -7.53 1.29 -8.25
CA THR A 145 -7.28 2.59 -7.61
C THR A 145 -7.36 3.68 -8.69
N HIS A 146 -7.54 4.96 -8.32
CA HIS A 146 -7.58 6.11 -9.25
C HIS A 146 -6.49 6.11 -10.35
N LEU A 147 -5.30 5.60 -10.04
CA LEU A 147 -4.18 5.53 -11.00
C LEU A 147 -4.36 4.46 -12.09
N ASN A 148 -5.08 3.39 -11.77
CA ASN A 148 -5.29 2.24 -12.66
C ASN A 148 -6.68 2.25 -13.33
N THR A 149 -7.62 3.07 -12.84
CA THR A 149 -9.01 3.10 -13.32
C THR A 149 -9.28 4.12 -14.43
N GLN A 150 -8.28 4.86 -14.93
CA GLN A 150 -8.46 5.86 -15.99
C GLN A 150 -9.04 5.30 -17.31
N LYS A 151 -9.15 3.98 -17.49
CA LYS A 151 -9.56 3.39 -18.79
C LYS A 151 -10.91 2.67 -18.85
N SER A 152 -11.50 2.14 -17.77
CA SER A 152 -12.92 1.72 -17.81
C SER A 152 -13.46 1.19 -16.48
N LEU A 153 -14.64 1.66 -16.04
CA LEU A 153 -15.46 0.97 -15.02
C LEU A 153 -15.88 -0.45 -15.44
N ALA A 154 -15.77 -0.79 -16.74
CA ALA A 154 -16.04 -2.14 -17.23
C ALA A 154 -15.07 -3.17 -16.65
N GLU A 155 -13.81 -2.80 -16.41
CA GLU A 155 -12.81 -3.71 -15.83
C GLU A 155 -13.17 -4.11 -14.38
N ILE A 156 -13.76 -3.18 -13.63
CA ILE A 156 -14.31 -3.46 -12.30
C ILE A 156 -15.45 -4.48 -12.42
N GLY A 157 -16.36 -4.29 -13.38
CA GLY A 157 -17.44 -5.23 -13.64
C GLY A 157 -16.95 -6.64 -13.97
N ASP A 158 -15.94 -6.76 -14.84
CA ASP A 158 -15.35 -8.04 -15.21
C ASP A 158 -14.60 -8.70 -14.05
N HIS A 159 -13.89 -7.91 -13.23
CA HIS A 159 -13.23 -8.42 -12.04
C HIS A 159 -14.24 -8.92 -11.00
N VAL A 160 -15.31 -8.17 -10.76
CA VAL A 160 -16.39 -8.57 -9.84
C VAL A 160 -17.04 -9.87 -10.30
N ARG A 161 -17.24 -10.06 -11.62
CA ARG A 161 -17.74 -11.33 -12.18
C ARG A 161 -16.79 -12.49 -11.98
N LYS A 162 -15.48 -12.27 -12.15
CA LYS A 162 -14.43 -13.29 -11.92
C LYS A 162 -14.23 -13.60 -10.44
N SER A 163 -14.61 -12.67 -9.57
CA SER A 163 -14.49 -12.76 -8.12
C SER A 163 -15.82 -13.14 -7.43
N GLU A 164 -16.73 -13.82 -8.13
CA GLU A 164 -17.95 -14.37 -7.54
C GLU A 164 -17.60 -15.32 -6.37
N ASN A 165 -18.25 -15.12 -5.22
CA ASN A 165 -18.03 -15.79 -3.93
C ASN A 165 -16.63 -15.62 -3.32
N LYS A 166 -15.85 -14.62 -3.78
CA LYS A 166 -14.52 -14.30 -3.24
C LYS A 166 -14.56 -12.95 -2.51
N ILE A 167 -13.75 -12.79 -1.47
CA ILE A 167 -13.67 -11.54 -0.72
C ILE A 167 -12.87 -10.51 -1.53
N ILE A 168 -13.48 -9.34 -1.74
CA ILE A 168 -12.86 -8.15 -2.32
C ILE A 168 -12.75 -7.10 -1.21
N LEU A 169 -11.54 -6.61 -0.95
CA LEU A 169 -11.32 -5.50 -0.03
C LEU A 169 -11.64 -4.17 -0.72
N VAL A 170 -12.45 -3.35 -0.09
CA VAL A 170 -12.83 -2.02 -0.60
C VAL A 170 -12.45 -0.98 0.44
N LYS A 171 -11.64 0.00 0.05
CA LYS A 171 -11.33 1.17 0.88
C LYS A 171 -12.24 2.30 0.44
N ILE A 172 -13.01 2.82 1.38
CA ILE A 172 -13.96 3.92 1.17
C ILE A 172 -13.63 5.10 2.07
N GLN A 173 -14.18 6.25 1.72
CA GLN A 173 -14.17 7.47 2.46
C GLN A 173 -15.61 7.93 2.66
N ARG A 174 -16.04 8.00 3.91
CA ARG A 174 -17.40 8.37 4.32
C ARG A 174 -17.38 9.72 5.03
N ASN A 175 -18.35 10.58 4.71
CA ASN A 175 -18.55 11.83 5.45
C ASN A 175 -19.01 11.49 6.87
N ASP A 176 -18.29 11.98 7.87
CA ASP A 176 -18.71 11.83 9.25
C ASP A 176 -19.57 13.04 9.64
N ASN A 177 -20.89 12.88 9.60
CA ASN A 177 -21.84 13.93 9.97
C ASN A 177 -22.13 13.97 11.48
N GLY A 178 -21.42 13.22 12.33
CA GLY A 178 -21.75 13.16 13.75
C GLY A 178 -20.69 12.53 14.64
N ASN A 179 -19.98 13.42 15.34
CA ASN A 179 -19.30 13.24 16.63
C ASN A 179 -18.02 12.39 16.64
N GLU A 180 -16.90 13.13 16.70
CA GLU A 180 -15.60 12.77 17.30
C GLU A 180 -14.81 11.61 16.65
N SER A 181 -13.94 11.94 15.68
CA SER A 181 -12.50 11.57 15.73
C SER A 181 -11.70 12.08 14.51
N MET A 182 -10.91 13.13 14.76
CA MET A 182 -9.58 13.41 14.20
C MET A 182 -9.20 12.95 12.77
N ALA A 183 -9.95 13.38 11.75
CA ALA A 183 -9.39 13.52 10.41
C ALA A 183 -9.55 14.99 9.97
N ALA A 184 -8.44 15.63 9.57
CA ALA A 184 -8.35 17.07 9.27
C ALA A 184 -9.37 17.60 8.23
N ASN A 185 -10.11 16.71 7.54
CA ASN A 185 -11.02 17.04 6.44
C ASN A 185 -12.48 16.55 6.66
N GLY A 186 -12.88 16.10 7.85
CA GLY A 186 -14.27 15.70 8.14
C GLY A 186 -14.75 14.40 7.45
N LYS A 187 -13.82 13.61 6.91
CA LYS A 187 -14.10 12.37 6.18
C LYS A 187 -13.31 11.20 6.79
N LYS A 188 -13.99 10.10 7.14
CA LYS A 188 -13.42 8.89 7.73
C LYS A 188 -13.08 7.87 6.66
N LYS A 189 -11.90 7.26 6.72
CA LYS A 189 -11.51 6.14 5.84
C LYS A 189 -11.88 4.81 6.49
N ILE A 190 -12.59 3.95 5.75
CA ILE A 190 -13.08 2.66 6.23
C ILE A 190 -12.68 1.57 5.24
N ILE A 191 -12.28 0.40 5.75
CA ILE A 191 -11.99 -0.78 4.92
C ILE A 191 -13.11 -1.80 5.12
N VAL A 192 -13.71 -2.21 4.01
CA VAL A 192 -14.87 -3.08 3.95
C VAL A 192 -14.52 -4.37 3.20
N LYS A 193 -15.08 -5.49 3.65
CA LYS A 193 -14.99 -6.80 2.96
C LYS A 193 -16.27 -7.02 2.16
N LEU A 194 -16.17 -6.93 0.84
CA LEU A 194 -17.27 -7.12 -0.10
C LEU A 194 -17.17 -8.51 -0.73
N VAL A 195 -18.24 -9.31 -0.68
CA VAL A 195 -18.27 -10.64 -1.31
C VAL A 195 -19.30 -10.63 -2.43
N PRO A 196 -18.90 -10.50 -3.71
CA PRO A 196 -19.84 -10.55 -4.81
C PRO A 196 -20.54 -11.91 -4.86
N LYS A 197 -21.87 -11.93 -4.82
CA LYS A 197 -22.65 -13.17 -4.89
C LYS A 197 -23.95 -12.92 -5.63
N LYS A 198 -24.53 -13.96 -6.23
CA LYS A 198 -25.91 -13.88 -6.70
C LYS A 198 -26.84 -13.61 -5.51
N TRP A 199 -27.75 -12.67 -5.71
CA TRP A 199 -28.69 -12.22 -4.69
C TRP A 199 -30.06 -12.00 -5.36
N SER A 200 -31.06 -11.57 -4.61
CA SER A 200 -32.44 -11.42 -5.11
C SER A 200 -32.63 -10.31 -6.14
N GLY A 201 -31.61 -9.47 -6.37
CA GLY A 201 -31.64 -8.39 -7.36
C GLY A 201 -30.76 -8.67 -8.57
N HIS A 202 -30.46 -7.62 -9.33
CA HIS A 202 -29.65 -7.73 -10.55
C HIS A 202 -28.15 -7.61 -10.25
N GLY A 203 -27.35 -8.42 -10.93
CA GLY A 203 -25.89 -8.42 -10.79
C GLY A 203 -25.38 -9.12 -9.53
N LEU A 204 -24.16 -8.78 -9.11
CA LEU A 204 -23.43 -9.47 -8.05
C LEU A 204 -23.13 -8.61 -6.81
N LEU A 205 -23.41 -7.30 -6.88
CA LEU A 205 -23.09 -6.34 -5.81
C LEU A 205 -24.33 -5.68 -5.22
N GLY A 206 -25.28 -5.27 -6.07
CA GLY A 206 -26.46 -4.50 -5.66
C GLY A 206 -26.14 -3.08 -5.20
N CYS A 207 -25.14 -2.45 -5.81
CA CYS A 207 -24.88 -1.03 -5.68
C CYS A 207 -24.63 -0.39 -7.04
N LYS A 208 -24.90 0.91 -7.14
CA LYS A 208 -24.60 1.74 -8.30
C LYS A 208 -23.36 2.58 -8.02
N ILE A 209 -22.31 2.31 -8.78
CA ILE A 209 -21.02 2.99 -8.71
C ILE A 209 -20.92 3.95 -9.90
N VAL A 210 -20.63 5.22 -9.62
CA VAL A 210 -20.52 6.30 -10.62
C VAL A 210 -19.13 6.93 -10.48
N PRO A 211 -18.41 7.25 -11.57
CA PRO A 211 -17.10 7.88 -11.44
C PRO A 211 -17.23 9.28 -10.84
N ILE A 212 -16.21 9.72 -10.10
CA ILE A 212 -16.07 11.10 -9.63
C ILE A 212 -15.17 11.81 -10.65
N ASP A 213 -15.65 12.90 -11.24
CA ASP A 213 -14.88 13.76 -12.14
C ASP A 213 -13.82 14.60 -11.39
#